data_AF-A0A8W7PDH5-F1
#
_entry.id   AF-A0A8W7PDH5-F1
#
_cell.length_a   1.000
_cell.length_b   1.000
_cell.length_c   1.000
_cell.angle_alpha   90.00
_cell.angle_beta   90.00
_cell.angle_gamma   90.00
#
_symmetry.space_group_name_H-M   'P 1'
#
loop_
_entity.id
_entity.type
_entity.pdbx_description
1 polymer ?
#
loop_
_entity_poly.entity_id
_entity_poly.type
_entity_poly.pdbx_seq_one_letter_code
_entity_poly.pdbx_strand_id
1 'polypeptide(L)'
;MVVQKMLLFYGADPNIRVVGDVATNAILRPPLAELLASNEHVTPQELHLLLRYGARVILKTQYRDPDGLLNCLSNLHHESAAFRIILDAAEEFDPCMIRRNQQLTDEQRDLLVERASVPRKLKSQIRAHYRRLFGRNLGEFVPPLFIPSELKSYLLYEHSL
;
A
#
# COMPACT_ATOMS: atom_id res chain seq x y z
N MET A 1 -15.13 -7.52 -7.52
CA MET A 1 -14.89 -6.08 -7.77
C MET A 1 -16.02 -5.13 -7.34
N VAL A 2 -17.31 -5.41 -7.56
CA VAL A 2 -18.40 -4.44 -7.25
C VAL A 2 -18.59 -4.19 -5.75
N VAL A 3 -18.57 -5.25 -4.93
CA VAL A 3 -18.80 -5.15 -3.48
C VAL A 3 -17.71 -4.34 -2.77
N GLN A 4 -16.43 -4.59 -3.08
CA GLN A 4 -15.31 -3.86 -2.47
C GLN A 4 -15.35 -2.35 -2.81
N LYS A 5 -15.66 -2.00 -4.07
CA LYS A 5 -15.86 -0.61 -4.48
C LYS A 5 -17.01 0.04 -3.71
N MET A 6 -18.14 -0.65 -3.57
CA MET A 6 -19.28 -0.16 -2.82
C MET A 6 -18.94 0.07 -1.35
N LEU A 7 -18.30 -0.90 -0.68
CA LEU A 7 -17.93 -0.78 0.73
C LEU A 7 -17.02 0.43 0.98
N LEU A 8 -15.98 0.61 0.16
CA LEU A 8 -15.08 1.76 0.24
C LEU A 8 -15.81 3.08 -0.02
N PHE A 9 -16.71 3.11 -0.99
CA PHE A 9 -17.53 4.28 -1.30
C PHE A 9 -18.46 4.68 -0.13
N TYR A 10 -19.00 3.69 0.60
CA TYR A 10 -19.82 3.92 1.80
C TYR A 10 -18.99 4.12 3.09
N GLY A 11 -17.68 4.34 2.99
CA GLY A 11 -16.83 4.74 4.11
C GLY A 11 -16.13 3.59 4.84
N ALA A 12 -16.06 2.39 4.26
CA ALA A 12 -15.23 1.32 4.79
C ALA A 12 -13.75 1.75 4.83
N ASP A 13 -13.09 1.49 5.95
CA ASP A 13 -11.69 1.85 6.13
C ASP A 13 -10.78 0.73 5.56
N PRO A 14 -9.96 1.01 4.53
CA PRO A 14 -9.06 0.01 3.95
C PRO A 14 -7.87 -0.35 4.84
N ASN A 15 -7.67 0.34 5.97
CA ASN A 15 -6.64 0.04 6.96
C ASN A 15 -7.23 -0.57 8.25
N ILE A 16 -8.52 -0.92 8.25
CA ILE A 16 -9.16 -1.48 9.44
C ILE A 16 -8.45 -2.77 9.86
N ARG A 17 -8.21 -2.89 11.17
CA ARG A 17 -7.69 -4.10 11.79
C ARG A 17 -8.81 -4.73 12.59
N VAL A 18 -9.13 -5.97 12.27
CA VAL A 18 -10.12 -6.73 13.03
C VAL A 18 -9.35 -7.71 13.89
N VAL A 19 -9.39 -7.49 15.19
CA VAL A 19 -8.88 -8.44 16.18
C VAL A 19 -9.96 -9.50 16.37
N GLY A 20 -9.63 -10.75 16.05
CA GLY A 20 -10.51 -11.89 16.26
C GLY A 20 -10.73 -12.17 17.75
N ASP A 21 -11.62 -13.13 18.02
CA ASP A 21 -12.04 -13.45 19.38
C ASP A 21 -10.84 -13.89 20.26
N VAL A 22 -10.91 -13.56 21.56
CA VAL A 22 -9.80 -13.67 22.54
C VAL A 22 -9.22 -15.10 22.60
N ALA A 23 -10.00 -16.11 22.23
CA ALA A 23 -9.61 -17.50 22.20
C ALA A 23 -8.67 -17.89 21.04
N THR A 24 -8.70 -17.19 19.90
CA THR A 24 -7.89 -17.52 18.72
C THR A 24 -6.76 -16.53 18.45
N ASN A 25 -6.85 -15.31 19.00
CA ASN A 25 -5.90 -14.22 18.75
C ASN A 25 -5.66 -13.96 17.24
N ALA A 26 -6.62 -14.37 16.40
CA ALA A 26 -6.49 -14.28 14.95
C ALA A 26 -6.69 -12.82 14.52
N ILE A 27 -5.61 -12.18 14.08
CA ILE A 27 -5.68 -10.83 13.53
C ILE A 27 -6.00 -10.96 12.03
N LEU A 28 -7.16 -10.45 11.62
CA LEU A 28 -7.47 -10.37 10.20
C LEU A 28 -6.56 -9.33 9.55
N ARG A 29 -5.97 -9.70 8.42
CA ARG A 29 -5.13 -8.81 7.63
C ARG A 29 -5.98 -7.65 7.10
N PRO A 30 -5.41 -6.44 7.00
CA PRO A 30 -6.05 -5.35 6.28
C PRO A 30 -6.36 -5.75 4.82
N PRO A 31 -7.40 -5.17 4.18
CA PRO A 31 -7.80 -5.49 2.82
C PRO A 31 -6.66 -5.54 1.79
N LEU A 32 -5.68 -4.63 1.87
CA LEU A 32 -4.52 -4.64 0.98
C LEU A 32 -3.58 -5.81 1.25
N ALA A 33 -3.30 -6.11 2.51
CA ALA A 33 -2.47 -7.25 2.89
C ALA A 33 -3.10 -8.58 2.46
N GLU A 34 -4.42 -8.70 2.60
CA GLU A 34 -5.17 -9.89 2.18
C GLU A 34 -5.21 -10.04 0.65
N LEU A 35 -5.42 -8.93 -0.08
CA LEU A 35 -5.36 -8.93 -1.55
C LEU A 35 -4.00 -9.44 -2.04
N LEU A 36 -2.90 -9.00 -1.43
CA LEU A 36 -1.54 -9.38 -1.81
C LEU A 36 -1.18 -10.82 -1.41
N ALA A 37 -1.57 -11.25 -0.20
CA ALA A 37 -1.21 -12.55 0.32
C ALA A 37 -2.02 -13.71 -0.30
N SER A 38 -3.26 -13.45 -0.72
CA SER A 38 -4.19 -14.50 -1.14
C SER A 38 -4.31 -14.63 -2.67
N ASN A 39 -3.61 -13.80 -3.45
CA ASN A 39 -3.68 -13.81 -4.91
C ASN A 39 -2.29 -13.78 -5.55
N GLU A 40 -2.02 -14.69 -6.50
CA GLU A 40 -0.81 -14.67 -7.33
C GLU A 40 -0.89 -13.57 -8.43
N HIS A 41 -2.10 -13.19 -8.82
CA HIS A 41 -2.36 -12.20 -9.85
C HIS A 41 -3.19 -11.05 -9.29
N VAL A 42 -2.51 -9.96 -8.94
CA VAL A 42 -3.14 -8.73 -8.46
C VAL A 42 -3.17 -7.71 -9.59
N THR A 43 -4.35 -7.17 -9.89
CA THR A 43 -4.48 -6.19 -10.96
C THR A 43 -4.13 -4.77 -10.48
N PRO A 44 -3.53 -3.91 -11.34
CA PRO A 44 -3.30 -2.50 -11.04
C PRO A 44 -4.56 -1.76 -10.58
N GLN A 45 -5.72 -2.11 -11.16
CA GLN A 45 -7.00 -1.48 -10.85
C GLN A 45 -7.44 -1.73 -9.41
N GLU A 46 -7.22 -2.93 -8.87
CA GLU A 46 -7.56 -3.27 -7.48
C GLU A 46 -6.64 -2.55 -6.49
N LEU A 47 -5.34 -2.47 -6.82
CA LEU A 47 -4.37 -1.72 -6.03
C LEU A 47 -4.69 -0.22 -6.02
N HIS A 48 -4.89 0.38 -7.19
CA HIS A 48 -5.21 1.80 -7.29
C HIS A 48 -6.51 2.14 -6.57
N LEU A 49 -7.51 1.25 -6.61
CA LEU A 49 -8.73 1.41 -5.83
C LEU A 49 -8.41 1.52 -4.33
N LEU A 50 -7.74 0.53 -3.75
CA LEU A 50 -7.41 0.53 -2.32
C LEU A 50 -6.54 1.74 -1.93
N LEU A 51 -5.52 2.04 -2.74
CA LEU A 51 -4.63 3.18 -2.54
C LEU A 51 -5.40 4.50 -2.58
N ARG A 52 -6.33 4.69 -3.54
CA ARG A 52 -7.18 5.89 -3.66
C ARG A 52 -8.00 6.13 -2.39
N TYR A 53 -8.51 5.06 -1.77
CA TYR A 53 -9.27 5.14 -0.52
C TYR A 53 -8.40 5.19 0.75
N GLY A 54 -7.08 5.32 0.61
CA GLY A 54 -6.19 5.55 1.75
C GLY A 54 -5.48 4.30 2.29
N ALA A 55 -5.49 3.17 1.58
CA ALA A 55 -4.73 1.98 2.00
C ALA A 55 -3.22 2.28 2.08
N ARG A 56 -2.62 2.11 3.25
CA ARG A 56 -1.20 2.42 3.49
C ARG A 56 -0.31 1.28 3.01
N VAL A 57 0.89 1.64 2.56
CA VAL A 57 1.90 0.68 2.13
C VAL A 57 3.12 0.79 3.02
N ILE A 58 3.25 -0.12 3.98
CA ILE A 58 4.36 -0.17 4.92
C ILE A 58 5.20 -1.42 4.65
N LEU A 59 6.42 -1.25 4.15
CA LEU A 59 7.31 -2.36 3.81
C LEU A 59 8.20 -2.73 4.98
N LYS A 60 7.53 -3.15 6.05
CA LYS A 60 8.09 -3.73 7.27
C LYS A 60 7.41 -5.07 7.53
N THR A 61 7.99 -5.88 8.43
CA THR A 61 7.30 -7.08 8.91
C THR A 61 6.15 -6.70 9.84
N GLN A 62 5.12 -7.56 9.91
CA GLN A 62 3.97 -7.38 10.81
C GLN A 62 4.38 -7.30 12.30
N TYR A 63 5.53 -7.89 12.65
CA TYR A 63 6.12 -7.79 13.98
C TYR A 63 6.63 -6.37 14.31
N ARG A 64 7.21 -5.68 13.32
CA ARG A 64 7.74 -4.32 13.47
C ARG A 64 6.66 -3.27 13.34
N ASP A 65 5.70 -3.52 12.47
CA ASP A 65 4.59 -2.64 12.20
C ASP A 65 3.35 -3.48 11.88
N PRO A 66 2.25 -3.33 12.64
CA PRO A 66 1.05 -4.13 12.41
C PRO A 66 0.37 -3.92 11.05
N ASP A 67 0.67 -2.83 10.31
CA ASP A 67 0.25 -2.68 8.89
C ASP A 67 1.32 -3.17 7.90
N GLY A 68 2.34 -3.89 8.38
CA GLY A 68 3.46 -4.38 7.60
C GLY A 68 3.03 -5.34 6.49
N LEU A 69 3.44 -5.04 5.26
CA LEU A 69 3.12 -5.79 4.05
C LEU A 69 4.27 -6.65 3.53
N LEU A 70 5.44 -6.62 4.18
CA LEU A 70 6.66 -7.20 3.61
C LEU A 70 6.52 -8.69 3.27
N ASN A 71 5.87 -9.46 4.16
CA ASN A 71 5.65 -10.89 3.97
C ASN A 71 4.51 -11.20 3.00
N CYS A 72 3.68 -10.21 2.65
CA CYS A 72 2.60 -10.37 1.68
C CYS A 72 3.10 -10.24 0.23
N LEU A 73 4.36 -9.85 0.02
CA LEU A 73 4.93 -9.67 -1.32
C LEU A 73 5.46 -10.95 -1.95
N SER A 74 5.54 -12.06 -1.20
CA SER A 74 6.12 -13.33 -1.67
C SER A 74 5.44 -13.85 -2.95
N ASN A 75 4.15 -13.58 -3.11
CA ASN A 75 3.35 -14.09 -4.22
C ASN A 75 3.37 -13.16 -5.45
N LEU A 76 3.95 -11.95 -5.34
CA LEU A 76 4.02 -11.00 -6.45
C LEU A 76 5.30 -11.19 -7.27
N HIS A 77 5.18 -11.39 -8.58
CA HIS A 77 6.35 -11.37 -9.46
C HIS A 77 7.04 -9.98 -9.45
N HIS A 78 8.37 -9.93 -9.40
CA HIS A 78 9.15 -8.69 -9.31
C HIS A 78 8.94 -7.74 -10.51
N GLU A 79 8.66 -8.30 -11.69
CA GLU A 79 8.35 -7.50 -12.90
C GLU A 79 6.88 -7.10 -13.01
N SER A 80 6.01 -7.60 -12.12
CA SER A 80 4.58 -7.30 -12.19
C SER A 80 4.31 -5.81 -11.98
N ALA A 81 3.31 -5.30 -12.68
CA ALA A 81 2.83 -3.93 -12.46
C ALA A 81 2.41 -3.71 -11.01
N ALA A 82 1.84 -4.74 -10.37
CA ALA A 82 1.46 -4.71 -8.96
C ALA A 82 2.66 -4.45 -8.03
N PHE A 83 3.76 -5.18 -8.21
CA PHE A 83 4.97 -5.00 -7.40
C PHE A 83 5.54 -3.58 -7.55
N ARG A 84 5.60 -3.06 -8.77
CA ARG A 84 6.06 -1.68 -9.04
C ARG A 84 5.17 -0.62 -8.38
N ILE A 85 3.85 -0.78 -8.46
CA ILE A 85 2.89 0.12 -7.80
C ILE A 85 3.09 0.13 -6.29
N ILE A 86 3.27 -1.04 -5.68
CA ILE A 86 3.55 -1.16 -4.24
C ILE A 86 4.86 -0.48 -3.88
N LEU A 87 5.93 -0.73 -4.64
CA LEU A 87 7.24 -0.13 -4.42
C LEU A 87 7.21 1.41 -4.48
N ASP A 88 6.42 1.97 -5.39
CA ASP A 88 6.23 3.42 -5.52
C ASP A 88 5.32 4.02 -4.44
N ALA A 89 4.32 3.27 -4.00
CA ALA A 89 3.39 3.67 -2.94
C ALA A 89 4.00 3.54 -1.53
N ALA A 90 5.03 2.71 -1.35
CA ALA A 90 5.65 2.37 -0.07
C ALA A 90 6.12 3.58 0.74
N GLU A 91 5.41 3.87 1.83
CA GLU A 91 5.61 5.00 2.75
C GLU A 91 6.87 4.83 3.60
N GLU A 92 7.10 3.61 4.08
CA GLU A 92 8.16 3.26 5.01
C GLU A 92 8.80 1.92 4.63
N PHE A 93 10.09 1.78 4.94
CA PHE A 93 10.88 0.59 4.66
C PHE A 93 11.66 0.19 5.91
N ASP A 94 11.94 -1.10 6.08
CA ASP A 94 12.93 -1.61 7.05
C ASP A 94 14.04 -2.36 6.29
N PRO A 95 15.13 -1.68 5.89
CA PRO A 95 16.23 -2.30 5.14
C PRO A 95 16.86 -3.51 5.84
N CYS A 96 16.87 -3.52 7.17
CA CYS A 96 17.44 -4.62 7.95
C CYS A 96 16.58 -5.88 7.79
N MET A 97 15.26 -5.73 7.92
CA MET A 97 14.32 -6.84 7.77
C MET A 97 14.17 -7.29 6.33
N ILE A 98 14.20 -6.36 5.36
CA ILE A 98 14.15 -6.69 3.93
C ILE A 98 15.31 -7.62 3.55
N ARG A 99 16.56 -7.27 3.92
CA ARG A 99 17.75 -8.09 3.59
C ARG A 99 17.67 -9.51 4.16
N ARG A 100 17.07 -9.66 5.34
CA ARG A 100 16.98 -10.94 6.08
C ARG A 100 15.72 -11.75 5.75
N ASN A 101 14.83 -11.24 4.91
CA ASN A 101 13.55 -11.90 4.63
C ASN A 101 13.74 -13.11 3.73
N GLN A 102 13.39 -14.30 4.21
CA GLN A 102 13.54 -15.56 3.47
C GLN A 102 12.40 -15.83 2.48
N GLN A 103 11.29 -15.07 2.54
CA GLN A 103 10.12 -15.24 1.68
C GLN A 103 10.22 -14.45 0.37
N LEU A 104 11.21 -13.55 0.26
CA LEU A 104 11.45 -12.75 -0.93
C LEU A 104 12.49 -13.43 -1.83
N THR A 105 12.26 -13.34 -3.15
CA THR A 105 13.30 -13.69 -4.13
C THR A 105 14.43 -12.65 -4.08
N ASP A 106 15.59 -13.01 -4.62
CA ASP A 106 16.75 -12.11 -4.62
C ASP A 106 16.47 -10.85 -5.45
N GLU A 107 15.75 -10.97 -6.57
CA GLU A 107 15.36 -9.82 -7.40
C GLU A 107 14.41 -8.87 -6.66
N GLN A 108 13.43 -9.40 -5.93
CA GLN A 108 12.53 -8.58 -5.10
C GLN A 108 13.32 -7.87 -3.99
N ARG A 109 14.22 -8.59 -3.34
CA ARG A 109 15.06 -8.09 -2.24
C ARG A 109 15.93 -6.94 -2.72
N ASP A 110 16.59 -7.10 -3.86
CA ASP A 110 17.48 -6.10 -4.43
C ASP A 110 16.73 -4.82 -4.79
N LEU A 111 15.57 -4.93 -5.46
CA LEU A 111 14.73 -3.77 -5.79
C LEU A 111 14.24 -3.02 -4.54
N LEU A 112 13.85 -3.76 -3.49
CA LEU A 112 13.42 -3.17 -2.23
C LEU A 112 14.56 -2.47 -1.49
N VAL A 113 15.74 -3.08 -1.46
CA VAL A 113 16.93 -2.51 -0.83
C VAL A 113 17.41 -1.27 -1.60
N GLU A 114 17.47 -1.34 -2.93
CA GLU A 114 17.80 -0.21 -3.79
C GLU A 114 16.86 0.97 -3.51
N ARG A 115 15.55 0.70 -3.54
CA ARG A 115 14.53 1.72 -3.29
C ARG A 115 14.59 2.32 -1.89
N ALA A 116 14.96 1.53 -0.89
CA ALA A 116 15.10 1.98 0.50
C ALA A 116 16.43 2.72 0.77
N SER A 117 17.43 2.54 -0.11
CA SER A 117 18.75 3.18 0.02
C SER A 117 18.78 4.60 -0.54
N VAL A 118 17.76 5.00 -1.30
CA VAL A 118 17.64 6.34 -1.88
C VAL A 118 16.58 7.19 -1.17
N PRO A 119 16.80 8.51 -1.01
CA PRO A 119 15.78 9.42 -0.51
C PRO A 119 14.51 9.38 -1.36
N ARG A 120 13.33 9.42 -0.71
CA ARG A 120 12.04 9.44 -1.42
C ARG A 120 11.94 10.71 -2.27
N LYS A 121 11.56 10.56 -3.54
CA LYS A 121 11.28 11.69 -4.45
C LYS A 121 10.29 12.66 -3.81
N LEU A 122 10.47 13.97 -4.05
CA LEU A 122 9.58 15.01 -3.50
C LEU A 122 8.10 14.73 -3.77
N LYS A 123 7.75 14.31 -4.99
CA LYS A 123 6.39 13.89 -5.35
C LYS A 123 5.83 12.81 -4.41
N SER A 124 6.64 11.82 -4.04
CA SER A 124 6.22 10.72 -3.16
C SER A 124 6.08 11.19 -1.70
N GLN A 125 6.93 12.12 -1.27
CA GLN A 125 6.82 12.75 0.04
C GLN A 125 5.54 13.59 0.17
N ILE A 126 5.22 14.40 -0.85
CA ILE A 126 3.99 15.19 -0.91
C ILE A 126 2.77 14.26 -0.83
N ARG A 127 2.74 13.17 -1.62
CA ARG A 127 1.66 12.19 -1.53
C ARG A 127 1.52 11.62 -0.13
N ALA A 128 2.61 11.14 0.47
CA ALA A 128 2.59 10.58 1.81
C ALA A 128 2.19 11.60 2.89
N HIS A 129 2.47 12.88 2.69
CA HIS A 129 2.03 13.95 3.59
C HIS A 129 0.51 14.13 3.53
N TYR A 130 -0.05 14.33 2.33
CA TYR A 130 -1.49 14.48 2.15
C TYR A 130 -2.29 13.25 2.59
N ARG A 131 -1.76 12.06 2.34
CA ARG A 131 -2.36 10.79 2.82
C ARG A 131 -2.41 10.70 4.33
N ARG A 132 -1.36 11.14 5.03
CA ARG A 132 -1.37 11.19 6.50
C ARG A 132 -2.33 12.24 7.05
N LEU A 133 -2.49 13.36 6.36
CA LEU A 133 -3.42 14.43 6.77
C LEU A 133 -4.90 14.04 6.58
N PHE A 134 -5.24 13.49 5.40
CA PHE A 134 -6.64 13.27 5.03
C PHE A 134 -7.08 11.81 5.11
N GLY A 135 -6.15 10.86 5.19
CA GLY A 135 -6.44 9.43 5.31
C GLY A 135 -7.42 8.95 4.23
N ARG A 136 -8.51 8.32 4.68
CA ARG A 136 -9.59 7.83 3.80
C ARG A 136 -10.39 8.95 3.10
N ASN A 137 -10.38 10.16 3.65
CA ASN A 137 -11.11 11.30 3.09
C ASN A 137 -10.32 12.01 1.98
N LEU A 138 -9.16 11.49 1.57
CA LEU A 138 -8.33 12.08 0.52
C LEU A 138 -9.13 12.36 -0.77
N GLY A 139 -10.05 11.47 -1.13
CA GLY A 139 -10.94 11.64 -2.28
C GLY A 139 -11.83 12.88 -2.23
N GLU A 140 -12.23 13.30 -1.04
CA GLU A 140 -13.10 14.46 -0.81
C GLU A 140 -12.29 15.76 -0.66
N PHE A 141 -11.13 15.68 -0.02
CA PHE A 141 -10.31 16.85 0.29
C PHE A 141 -9.37 17.28 -0.85
N VAL A 142 -8.97 16.39 -1.76
CA VAL A 142 -8.07 16.75 -2.87
C VAL A 142 -8.72 17.61 -3.97
N PRO A 143 -9.96 17.33 -4.44
CA PRO A 143 -10.60 18.14 -5.48
C PRO A 143 -10.66 19.66 -5.20
N PRO A 144 -11.01 20.13 -3.98
CA PRO A 144 -11.07 21.57 -3.69
C PRO A 144 -9.71 22.25 -3.50
N LEU A 145 -8.59 21.51 -3.45
CA LEU A 145 -7.27 22.12 -3.26
C LEU A 145 -6.89 23.03 -4.44
N PHE A 146 -6.26 24.17 -4.13
CA PHE A 146 -5.70 25.08 -5.12
C PHE A 146 -4.31 24.62 -5.58
N ILE A 147 -4.29 23.50 -6.31
CA ILE A 147 -3.08 22.87 -6.87
C ILE A 147 -3.31 22.42 -8.33
N PRO A 148 -2.26 22.20 -9.13
CA PRO A 148 -2.40 21.71 -10.51
C PRO A 148 -3.18 20.40 -10.61
N SER A 149 -3.93 20.23 -11.70
CA SER A 149 -4.80 19.06 -11.92
C SER A 149 -4.02 17.74 -11.93
N GLU A 150 -2.82 17.75 -12.48
CA GLU A 150 -1.88 16.65 -12.56
C GLU A 150 -1.47 16.19 -11.16
N LEU A 151 -1.29 17.15 -10.24
CA LEU A 151 -0.97 16.83 -8.85
C LEU A 151 -2.20 16.22 -8.15
N LYS A 152 -3.42 16.69 -8.44
CA LYS A 152 -4.66 16.08 -7.92
C LYS A 152 -4.77 14.62 -8.36
N SER A 153 -4.63 14.34 -9.66
CA SER A 153 -4.69 12.99 -10.20
C SER A 153 -3.56 12.10 -9.66
N TYR A 154 -2.36 12.65 -9.44
CA TYR A 154 -1.24 11.95 -8.82
C TYR A 154 -1.49 11.62 -7.32
N LEU A 155 -2.20 12.49 -6.59
CA LEU A 155 -2.59 12.25 -5.19
C LEU A 155 -3.70 11.18 -5.10
N LEU A 156 -4.63 11.18 -6.06
CA LEU A 156 -5.78 10.27 -6.11
C LEU A 156 -5.50 8.91 -6.77
N TYR A 157 -4.25 8.64 -7.18
CA TYR A 157 -3.86 7.42 -7.91
C TYR A 157 -4.66 7.20 -9.20
N GLU A 158 -5.06 8.28 -9.89
CA GLU A 158 -5.77 8.20 -11.17
C GLU A 158 -4.81 7.99 -12.35
N HIS A 159 -3.56 8.44 -12.19
CA HIS A 159 -2.47 8.20 -13.13
C HIS A 159 -1.26 7.67 -12.37
N SER A 160 -0.86 6.44 -12.68
CA SER A 160 0.41 5.86 -12.30
C SER A 160 1.45 6.30 -13.35
N LEU A 161 2.47 7.04 -12.91
CA LEU A 161 3.71 7.28 -13.66
C LEU A 161 4.74 6.26 -13.24
#